data_AF-A0A1V4SBL3-F1
#
_entry.id   AF-A0A1V4SBL3-F1
#
_cell.length_a   1.000
_cell.length_b   1.000
_cell.length_c   1.000
_cell.angle_alpha   90.00
_cell.angle_beta   90.00
_cell.angle_gamma   90.00
#
_symmetry.space_group_name_H-M   'P 1'
#
loop_
_entity.id
_entity.type
_entity.pdbx_description
1 polymer ?
#
loop_
_entity_poly.entity_id
_entity_poly.type
_entity_poly.pdbx_seq_one_letter_code
_entity_poly.pdbx_strand_id
1 'polypeptide(L)'
;MNARRNGRMPESDPNKKSTDSPETEVDQTTVSHIQMVTSLIQGRFVSLREVMGLINKILRQHSIDKRKKDYYAGAYHHKSPP
;
A
#
# COMPACT_ATOMS: atom_id res chain seq x y z
N MET A 1 24.17 -13.57 45.26
CA MET A 1 24.86 -14.02 44.03
C MET A 1 23.91 -13.77 42.86
N ASN A 2 24.09 -12.68 42.11
CA ASN A 2 23.14 -12.25 41.08
C ASN A 2 23.79 -12.39 39.70
N ALA A 3 23.41 -13.42 38.94
CA ALA A 3 23.87 -13.66 37.58
C ALA A 3 23.21 -12.65 36.62
N ARG A 4 24.01 -11.71 36.12
CA ARG A 4 23.61 -10.78 35.04
C ARG A 4 23.47 -11.57 33.74
N ARG A 5 22.25 -11.64 33.21
CA ARG A 5 21.95 -12.18 31.88
C ARG A 5 22.50 -11.20 30.83
N ASN A 6 23.72 -11.44 30.36
CA ASN A 6 24.24 -10.81 29.14
C ASN A 6 23.50 -11.38 27.93
N GLY A 7 22.37 -10.79 27.58
CA GLY A 7 21.74 -10.97 26.27
C GLY A 7 22.32 -9.95 25.30
N ARG A 8 23.35 -10.36 24.55
CA ARG A 8 23.93 -9.58 23.45
C ARG A 8 22.81 -9.25 22.46
N MET A 9 22.48 -7.97 22.28
CA MET A 9 21.62 -7.54 21.16
C MET A 9 22.25 -8.06 19.86
N PRO A 10 21.47 -8.63 18.93
CA PRO A 10 21.99 -8.87 17.59
C PRO A 10 22.33 -7.51 16.99
N GLU A 11 23.60 -7.33 16.62
CA GLU A 11 24.07 -6.17 15.87
C GLU A 11 23.22 -6.06 14.60
N SER A 12 22.48 -4.96 14.49
CA SER A 12 21.82 -4.58 13.24
C SER A 12 22.92 -4.26 12.24
N ASP A 13 23.27 -5.24 11.43
CA ASP A 13 24.20 -5.11 10.32
C ASP A 13 23.74 -3.95 9.40
N PRO A 14 24.51 -2.85 9.29
CA PRO A 14 24.13 -1.71 8.47
C PRO A 14 24.15 -2.06 6.97
N ASN A 15 24.61 -3.26 6.60
CA ASN A 15 24.66 -3.74 5.23
C ASN A 15 23.52 -4.72 4.86
N LYS A 16 22.43 -4.76 5.64
CA LYS A 16 21.15 -5.23 5.07
C LYS A 16 20.64 -4.16 4.11
N LYS A 17 21.17 -4.19 2.89
CA LYS A 17 20.51 -3.68 1.70
C LYS A 17 19.12 -4.31 1.74
N SER A 18 18.11 -3.52 2.13
CA SER A 18 16.71 -3.87 1.97
C SER A 18 16.61 -4.41 0.56
N THR A 19 16.34 -5.71 0.43
CA THR A 19 16.12 -6.34 -0.86
C THR A 19 15.06 -5.51 -1.53
N ASP A 20 15.51 -4.69 -2.48
CA ASP A 20 14.67 -3.99 -3.42
C ASP A 20 13.65 -5.03 -3.86
N SER A 21 12.39 -4.77 -3.53
CA SER A 21 11.29 -5.35 -4.26
C SER A 21 11.69 -5.24 -5.73
N PRO A 22 11.60 -6.31 -6.54
CA PRO A 22 11.92 -6.16 -7.96
C PRO A 22 11.06 -5.01 -8.46
N GLU A 23 11.69 -3.88 -8.79
CA GLU A 23 11.02 -2.78 -9.45
C GLU A 23 10.50 -3.42 -10.72
N THR A 24 9.20 -3.72 -10.70
CA THR A 24 8.55 -4.36 -11.83
C THR A 24 8.45 -3.24 -12.84
N GLU A 25 9.48 -3.09 -13.65
CA GLU A 25 9.61 -2.02 -14.61
C GLU A 25 8.39 -2.11 -15.54
N VAL A 26 7.52 -1.11 -15.48
CA VAL A 26 6.30 -1.10 -16.29
C VAL A 26 6.70 -0.60 -17.66
N ASP A 27 6.49 -1.43 -18.69
CA ASP A 27 6.82 -1.08 -20.07
C ASP A 27 6.12 0.22 -20.51
N GLN A 28 6.85 1.03 -21.28
CA GLN A 28 6.41 2.35 -21.72
C GLN A 28 5.16 2.28 -22.63
N THR A 29 4.96 1.18 -23.35
CA THR A 29 3.75 0.94 -24.15
C THR A 29 2.53 0.83 -23.24
N THR A 30 2.67 0.14 -22.11
CA THR A 30 1.60 -0.02 -21.11
C THR A 30 1.23 1.33 -20.51
N VAL A 31 2.23 2.13 -20.14
CA VAL A 31 2.02 3.49 -19.62
C VAL A 31 1.27 4.35 -20.63
N SER A 32 1.71 4.32 -21.89
CA SER A 32 1.10 5.09 -22.98
C SER A 32 -0.33 4.66 -23.27
N HIS A 33 -0.61 3.35 -23.25
CA HIS A 33 -1.95 2.81 -23.45
C HIS A 33 -2.90 3.24 -22.33
N ILE A 34 -2.48 3.13 -21.06
CA ILE A 34 -3.28 3.58 -19.91
C ILE A 34 -3.59 5.07 -20.02
N GLN A 35 -2.58 5.90 -20.36
CA GLN A 35 -2.78 7.34 -20.49
C GLN A 35 -3.76 7.70 -21.61
N MET A 36 -3.66 7.01 -22.75
CA MET A 36 -4.56 7.17 -23.89
C MET A 36 -6.00 6.81 -23.52
N VAL A 37 -6.22 5.60 -22.98
CA VAL A 37 -7.56 5.13 -22.59
C VAL A 37 -8.18 6.04 -21.53
N THR A 38 -7.39 6.46 -20.54
CA THR A 38 -7.87 7.38 -19.50
C THR A 38 -8.27 8.73 -20.09
N SER A 39 -7.49 9.26 -21.03
CA SER A 39 -7.80 10.53 -21.70
C SER A 39 -9.08 10.44 -22.52
N LEU A 40 -9.29 9.32 -23.22
CA LEU A 40 -10.52 9.05 -23.98
C LEU A 40 -11.75 9.01 -23.06
N ILE A 41 -11.67 8.27 -21.95
CA ILE A 41 -12.77 8.16 -20.97
C ILE A 41 -13.11 9.53 -20.35
N GLN A 42 -12.09 10.34 -20.07
CA GLN A 42 -12.28 11.66 -19.46
C GLN A 42 -12.68 12.75 -20.47
N GLY A 43 -12.61 12.48 -21.78
CA GLY A 43 -12.88 13.47 -22.83
C GLY A 43 -11.87 14.62 -22.87
N ARG A 44 -10.70 14.47 -22.25
CA ARG A 44 -9.62 15.47 -22.21
C ARG A 44 -8.27 14.78 -22.09
N PHE A 45 -7.20 15.48 -22.46
CA PHE A 45 -5.85 14.98 -22.17
C PHE A 45 -5.63 14.87 -20.66
N VAL A 46 -5.13 13.71 -20.23
CA VAL A 46 -4.77 13.41 -18.84
C VAL A 46 -3.30 13.00 -18.82
N SER A 47 -2.51 13.66 -17.99
CA SER A 47 -1.09 13.32 -17.79
C SER A 47 -0.92 12.07 -16.95
N LEU A 48 0.23 11.38 -17.08
CA LEU A 48 0.56 10.23 -16.22
C LEU A 48 0.49 10.59 -14.72
N ARG A 49 0.90 11.80 -14.34
CA ARG A 49 0.81 12.29 -12.95
C ARG A 49 -0.64 12.32 -12.45
N GLU A 50 -1.57 12.78 -13.30
CA GLU A 50 -3.00 12.78 -12.96
C GLU A 50 -3.55 11.36 -12.86
N VAL A 51 -3.16 10.45 -13.77
CA VAL A 51 -3.52 9.02 -13.70
C VAL A 51 -3.10 8.43 -12.35
N MET A 52 -1.84 8.63 -11.95
CA MET A 52 -1.35 8.18 -10.64
C MET A 52 -2.14 8.84 -9.50
N GLY A 53 -2.52 10.10 -9.64
CA GLY A 53 -3.39 10.79 -8.68
C GLY A 53 -4.78 10.13 -8.55
N LEU A 54 -5.38 9.70 -9.66
CA LEU A 54 -6.67 8.99 -9.67
C LEU A 54 -6.54 7.62 -9.00
N ILE A 55 -5.51 6.85 -9.34
CA ILE A 55 -5.24 5.54 -8.75
C ILE A 55 -5.06 5.67 -7.22
N ASN A 56 -4.24 6.61 -6.78
CA ASN A 56 -4.00 6.83 -5.35
C ASN A 56 -5.28 7.22 -4.59
N LYS A 57 -6.17 8.01 -5.21
CA LYS A 57 -7.48 8.33 -4.62
C LYS A 57 -8.33 7.07 -4.45
N ILE A 58 -8.39 6.21 -5.46
CA ILE A 58 -9.15 4.95 -5.42
C ILE A 58 -8.58 4.01 -4.35
N LEU A 59 -7.25 3.84 -4.30
CA LEU A 59 -6.60 3.01 -3.29
C LEU A 59 -6.83 3.53 -1.87
N ARG A 60 -6.77 4.86 -1.68
CA ARG A 60 -7.09 5.49 -0.39
C ARG A 60 -8.54 5.24 0.00
N GLN A 61 -9.48 5.35 -0.93
CA GLN A 61 -10.89 5.06 -0.70
C GLN A 61 -11.08 3.61 -0.24
N HIS A 62 -10.51 2.64 -0.97
CA HIS A 62 -10.57 1.24 -0.57
C HIS A 62 -9.94 0.94 0.78
N SER A 63 -8.82 1.60 1.12
CA SER A 63 -8.17 1.45 2.42
C SER A 63 -9.08 1.94 3.56
N ILE A 64 -9.74 3.08 3.37
CA ILE A 64 -10.71 3.62 4.34
C ILE A 64 -11.91 2.67 4.46
N ASP A 65 -12.44 2.18 3.34
CA ASP A 65 -13.61 1.29 3.34
C ASP A 65 -13.31 -0.04 4.01
N LYS A 66 -12.12 -0.62 3.78
CA LYS A 66 -11.65 -1.81 4.51
C LYS A 66 -11.56 -1.56 6.01
N ARG A 67 -10.92 -0.46 6.43
CA ARG A 67 -10.80 -0.11 7.86
C ARG A 67 -12.17 0.07 8.54
N LYS A 68 -13.13 0.69 7.86
CA LYS A 68 -14.51 0.82 8.37
C LYS A 68 -15.16 -0.55 8.53
N LYS A 69 -15.07 -1.40 7.50
CA LYS A 69 -15.63 -2.76 7.54
C LYS A 69 -15.06 -3.56 8.70
N ASP A 70 -13.75 -3.50 8.91
CA ASP A 70 -13.08 -4.22 10.00
C ASP A 70 -13.50 -3.68 11.38
N TYR A 71 -13.65 -2.35 11.52
CA TYR A 71 -14.14 -1.73 12.75
C TYR A 71 -15.56 -2.21 13.11
N TYR A 72 -16.48 -2.23 12.14
CA TYR A 72 -17.83 -2.73 12.38
C TYR A 72 -17.83 -4.24 12.65
N ALA A 73 -17.11 -5.04 11.87
CA ALA A 73 -17.02 -6.49 12.09
C ALA A 73 -16.47 -6.81 13.50
N GLY A 74 -15.40 -6.14 13.93
CA GLY A 74 -14.85 -6.30 15.28
C GLY A 74 -15.81 -5.86 16.39
N ALA A 75 -16.57 -4.78 16.18
CA ALA A 75 -17.54 -4.29 17.15
C ALA A 75 -18.75 -5.24 17.33
N TYR A 76 -19.16 -5.95 16.28
CA TYR A 76 -20.27 -6.92 16.35
C TYR A 76 -19.83 -8.27 16.93
N HIS A 77 -18.56 -8.69 16.76
CA HIS A 77 -18.05 -9.91 17.38
C HIS A 77 -17.89 -9.82 18.90
N HIS A 78 -17.85 -8.61 19.48
CA HIS A 78 -17.69 -8.40 20.93
C HIS A 78 -19.02 -8.24 21.69
N LYS A 79 -20.16 -8.31 20.99
CA LYS A 79 -21.49 -8.28 21.61
C LYS A 79 -22.18 -9.61 21.36
N SER A 80 -22.19 -10.48 22.38
CA SER A 80 -23.20 -11.53 22.49
C SER A 80 -24.58 -10.86 22.35
N PRO A 81 -25.48 -11.36 21.48
CA PRO A 81 -26.86 -10.90 21.52
C PRO A 81 -27.48 -11.31 22.87
N PRO A 82 -28.44 -10.53 23.40
CA PRO A 82 -29.14 -10.91 24.63
C PRO A 82 -29.93 -12.21 24.48
#